data_AF-A0A925R7E0-F1
#
_entry.id   AF-A0A925R7E0-F1
#
_cell.length_a   1.000
_cell.length_b   1.000
_cell.length_c   1.000
_cell.angle_alpha   90.00
_cell.angle_beta   90.00
_cell.angle_gamma   90.00
#
_symmetry.space_group_name_H-M   'P 1'
#
loop_
_entity.id
_entity.type
_entity.pdbx_description
1 polymer ?
#
loop_
_entity_poly.entity_id
_entity_poly.type
_entity_poly.pdbx_seq_one_letter_code
_entity_poly.pdbx_strand_id
1 'polypeptide(L)'
;MTLSNIFSMIMLALLDSLNPATFATMIILLPLVKKKWHSLIFIIGTYLVYFSAGFLAFVGVDQYIKSTIVDVLRKFSLYIGIVETVIAIALLIIGVIHSYKLIIRIIRKEQNQKDYMAAVVKMVNPLALIVLAFSSTLMDIPTAIPYFGFIGILSASNMSVISAIPLFILYCFAYILP
;
A
#
# COMPACT_ATOMS: atom_id res chain seq x y z
N MET A 1 3.36 28.91 3.86
CA MET A 1 3.51 27.72 4.72
C MET A 1 3.99 28.15 6.10
N THR A 2 3.46 27.57 7.18
CA THR A 2 3.79 27.90 8.57
C THR A 2 4.56 26.77 9.26
N LEU A 3 5.19 27.05 10.41
CA LEU A 3 5.82 26.02 11.24
C LEU A 3 4.81 24.98 11.75
N SER A 4 3.57 25.40 12.04
CA SER A 4 2.48 24.50 12.43
C SER A 4 2.14 23.53 11.31
N ASN A 5 2.06 23.98 10.05
CA ASN A 5 1.83 23.09 8.91
C ASN A 5 2.94 22.03 8.79
N ILE A 6 4.22 22.42 8.93
CA ILE A 6 5.36 21.48 8.89
C ILE A 6 5.20 20.41 9.98
N PHE A 7 4.88 20.81 11.21
CA PHE A 7 4.69 19.88 12.31
C PHE A 7 3.51 18.92 12.06
N SER A 8 2.36 19.43 11.60
CA SER A 8 1.21 18.62 11.23
C SER A 8 1.53 17.64 10.10
N MET A 9 2.32 18.04 9.10
CA MET A 9 2.73 17.17 7.98
C MET A 9 3.63 16.02 8.44
N ILE A 10 4.52 16.26 9.42
CA ILE A 10 5.35 15.21 10.04
C ILE A 10 4.48 14.28 10.91
N MET A 11 3.57 14.82 11.72
CA MET A 11 2.62 14.00 12.50
C MET A 11 1.71 13.13 11.61
N LEU A 12 1.27 13.64 10.46
CA LEU A 12 0.51 12.88 9.47
C LEU A 12 1.34 11.78 8.82
N ALA A 13 2.64 11.96 8.60
CA ALA A 13 3.53 10.91 8.08
C ALA A 13 3.77 9.80 9.11
N LEU A 14 3.96 10.17 10.39
CA LEU A 14 4.13 9.23 11.51
C LEU A 14 2.84 8.52 11.93
N LEU A 15 1.67 9.06 11.56
CA LEU A 15 0.39 8.39 11.70
C LEU A 15 0.16 7.39 10.56
N ASP A 16 0.58 7.74 9.33
CA ASP A 16 0.40 6.89 8.15
C ASP A 16 1.42 5.74 8.09
N SER A 17 2.62 5.89 8.66
CA SER A 17 3.60 4.79 8.80
C SER A 17 3.07 3.61 9.64
N LEU A 18 2.07 3.85 10.48
CA LEU A 18 1.34 2.82 11.23
C LEU A 18 0.29 2.08 10.38
N ASN A 19 0.27 2.27 9.05
CA ASN A 19 -0.66 1.61 8.14
C ASN A 19 -0.63 0.07 8.32
N PRO A 20 -1.76 -0.57 8.70
CA PRO A 20 -1.79 -2.00 8.98
C PRO A 20 -1.40 -2.90 7.79
N ALA A 21 -1.66 -2.48 6.54
CA ALA A 21 -1.34 -3.27 5.36
C ALA A 21 0.17 -3.30 5.07
N THR A 22 0.80 -2.12 5.00
CA THR A 22 2.26 -2.01 4.81
C THR A 22 3.03 -2.61 5.99
N PHE A 23 2.58 -2.37 7.23
CA PHE A 23 3.23 -2.91 8.43
C PHE A 23 3.12 -4.44 8.52
N ALA A 24 1.93 -5.02 8.30
CA ALA A 24 1.75 -6.47 8.35
C ALA A 24 2.48 -7.20 7.21
N THR A 25 2.48 -6.64 5.98
CA THR A 25 3.23 -7.23 4.87
C THR A 25 4.74 -7.20 5.12
N MET A 26 5.28 -6.13 5.71
CA MET A 26 6.69 -6.05 6.10
C MET A 26 7.05 -7.06 7.21
N ILE A 27 6.20 -7.21 8.25
CA ILE A 27 6.38 -8.22 9.31
C ILE A 27 6.40 -9.64 8.73
N ILE A 28 5.51 -9.96 7.79
CA ILE A 28 5.46 -11.27 7.13
C ILE A 28 6.68 -11.47 6.21
N LEU A 29 7.17 -10.40 5.57
CA LEU A 29 8.27 -10.45 4.62
C LEU A 29 9.64 -10.64 5.27
N LEU A 30 9.90 -9.98 6.41
CA LEU A 30 11.18 -10.02 7.13
C LEU A 30 11.73 -11.46 7.37
N PRO A 31 10.97 -12.44 7.91
CA PRO A 31 11.46 -13.80 8.12
C PRO A 31 11.58 -14.64 6.83
N LEU A 32 10.91 -14.25 5.73
CA LEU A 32 11.01 -14.94 4.44
C LEU A 32 12.26 -14.54 3.65
N VAL A 33 12.85 -13.38 3.97
CA VAL A 33 13.94 -12.76 3.22
C VAL A 33 15.32 -13.18 3.73
N LYS A 34 16.06 -13.96 2.93
CA LYS A 34 17.45 -14.37 3.24
C LYS A 34 18.51 -13.24 3.15
N LYS A 35 18.19 -12.10 2.53
CA LYS A 35 19.13 -10.99 2.26
C LYS A 35 18.46 -9.65 2.55
N LYS A 36 18.96 -8.86 3.52
CA LYS A 36 18.36 -7.57 3.92
C LYS A 36 18.02 -6.63 2.74
N TRP A 37 18.83 -6.63 1.69
CA TRP A 37 18.58 -5.88 0.45
C TRP A 37 17.25 -6.21 -0.25
N HIS A 38 16.70 -7.42 -0.11
CA HIS A 38 15.39 -7.77 -0.69
C HIS A 38 14.24 -7.07 0.07
N SER A 39 14.36 -6.87 1.38
CA SER A 39 13.39 -6.05 2.14
C SER A 39 13.47 -4.57 1.73
N LEU A 40 14.68 -4.07 1.41
CA LEU A 40 14.85 -2.72 0.88
C LEU A 40 14.21 -2.54 -0.50
N ILE A 41 14.12 -3.59 -1.34
CA ILE A 41 13.36 -3.53 -2.62
C ILE A 41 11.87 -3.27 -2.35
N PHE A 42 11.28 -3.91 -1.34
CA PHE A 42 9.89 -3.66 -0.95
C PHE A 42 9.72 -2.21 -0.44
N ILE A 43 10.55 -1.78 0.52
CA ILE A 43 10.52 -0.41 1.08
C ILE A 43 10.65 0.67 0.00
N ILE A 44 11.61 0.53 -0.91
CA ILE A 44 11.84 1.49 -2.01
C ILE A 44 10.67 1.46 -3.01
N GLY A 45 10.10 0.29 -3.27
CA GLY A 45 8.89 0.15 -4.08
C GLY A 45 7.72 0.94 -3.48
N THR A 46 7.42 0.71 -2.20
CA THR A 46 6.37 1.42 -1.46
C THR A 46 6.59 2.93 -1.46
N TYR A 47 7.81 3.39 -1.17
CA TYR A 47 8.19 4.81 -1.23
C TYR A 47 7.91 5.44 -2.59
N LEU A 48 8.32 4.78 -3.69
CA LEU A 48 8.12 5.28 -5.05
C LEU A 48 6.65 5.31 -5.45
N VAL A 49 5.85 4.34 -5.01
CA VAL A 49 4.41 4.29 -5.27
C VAL A 49 3.68 5.39 -4.51
N TYR A 50 3.97 5.59 -3.22
CA TYR A 50 3.48 6.72 -2.44
C TYR A 50 3.82 8.04 -3.13
N PHE A 51 5.13 8.32 -3.29
CA PHE A 51 5.62 9.57 -3.87
C PHE A 51 4.98 9.88 -5.22
N SER A 52 4.92 8.92 -6.13
CA SER A 52 4.34 9.13 -7.46
C SER A 52 2.82 9.33 -7.40
N ALA A 53 2.07 8.52 -6.65
CA ALA A 53 0.61 8.63 -6.56
C ALA A 53 0.18 9.97 -5.94
N GLY A 54 0.79 10.38 -4.83
CA GLY A 54 0.46 11.63 -4.17
C GLY A 54 0.93 12.86 -4.94
N PHE A 55 2.07 12.79 -5.63
CA PHE A 55 2.54 13.87 -6.50
C PHE A 55 1.62 14.06 -7.71
N LEU A 56 1.17 12.98 -8.34
CA LEU A 56 0.16 13.03 -9.41
C LEU A 56 -1.18 13.62 -8.93
N ALA A 57 -1.61 13.25 -7.72
CA ALA A 57 -2.81 13.84 -7.11
C ALA A 57 -2.64 15.34 -6.80
N PHE A 58 -1.49 15.77 -6.27
CA PHE A 58 -1.20 17.19 -6.00
C PHE A 58 -1.08 18.04 -7.27
N VAL A 59 -0.56 17.47 -8.37
CA VAL A 59 -0.53 18.13 -9.70
C VAL A 59 -1.92 18.20 -10.34
N GLY A 60 -2.95 17.59 -9.75
CA GLY A 60 -4.33 17.63 -10.26
C GLY A 60 -4.59 16.64 -11.40
N VAL A 61 -3.76 15.60 -11.55
CA VAL A 61 -3.94 14.57 -12.61
C VAL A 61 -5.27 13.83 -12.43
N ASP A 62 -5.76 13.75 -11.20
CA ASP A 62 -7.10 13.24 -10.86
C ASP A 62 -8.23 13.99 -11.58
N GLN A 63 -8.08 15.29 -11.86
CA GLN A 63 -9.11 16.11 -12.50
C GLN A 63 -9.33 15.71 -13.97
N TYR A 64 -8.24 15.41 -14.69
CA TYR A 64 -8.27 14.93 -16.07
C TYR A 64 -8.78 13.48 -16.16
N ILE A 65 -8.44 12.66 -15.16
CA ILE A 65 -8.93 11.28 -15.05
C ILE A 65 -10.43 11.26 -14.71
N LYS A 66 -10.89 12.16 -13.83
CA LYS A 66 -12.27 12.21 -13.31
C LYS A 66 -13.31 12.33 -14.41
N SER A 67 -13.18 13.21 -15.40
CA SER A 67 -14.20 13.36 -16.45
C SER A 67 -14.44 12.04 -17.20
N THR A 68 -13.38 11.48 -17.78
CA THR A 68 -13.45 10.26 -18.60
C THR A 68 -13.87 9.04 -17.78
N ILE A 69 -13.33 8.87 -16.57
CA ILE A 69 -13.67 7.71 -15.73
C ILE A 69 -15.06 7.84 -15.11
N VAL A 70 -15.46 9.00 -14.59
CA VAL A 70 -16.78 9.15 -13.94
C VAL A 70 -17.93 8.93 -14.92
N ASP A 71 -17.81 9.35 -16.17
CA ASP A 71 -18.86 9.11 -17.17
C ASP A 71 -18.97 7.62 -17.55
N VAL A 72 -17.85 6.89 -17.62
CA VAL A 72 -17.84 5.43 -17.80
C VAL A 72 -18.41 4.71 -16.57
N LEU A 73 -17.97 5.09 -15.36
CA LEU A 73 -18.47 4.55 -14.09
C LEU A 73 -19.98 4.77 -13.94
N ARG A 74 -20.50 5.95 -14.32
CA ARG A 74 -21.94 6.24 -14.31
C ARG A 74 -22.69 5.36 -15.31
N LYS A 75 -22.24 5.33 -16.56
CA LYS A 75 -22.88 4.59 -17.67
C LYS A 75 -22.95 3.08 -17.44
N PHE A 76 -21.94 2.50 -16.79
CA PHE A 76 -21.84 1.06 -16.54
C PHE A 76 -21.94 0.68 -15.05
N SER A 77 -22.35 1.60 -14.18
CA SER A 77 -22.42 1.47 -12.71
C SER A 77 -22.95 0.12 -12.22
N LEU A 78 -24.12 -0.30 -12.72
CA LEU A 78 -24.76 -1.57 -12.37
C LEU A 78 -23.91 -2.78 -12.79
N TYR A 79 -23.32 -2.77 -13.99
CA TYR A 79 -22.46 -3.86 -14.47
C TYR A 79 -21.15 -3.94 -13.68
N ILE A 80 -20.56 -2.78 -13.36
CA ILE A 80 -19.33 -2.68 -12.56
C ILE A 80 -19.59 -3.22 -11.15
N GLY A 81 -20.68 -2.80 -10.50
CA GLY A 81 -21.06 -3.31 -9.18
C GLY A 81 -21.35 -4.81 -9.15
N ILE A 82 -21.94 -5.39 -10.20
CA ILE A 82 -22.09 -6.85 -10.34
C ILE A 82 -20.72 -7.53 -10.45
N VAL A 83 -19.83 -7.03 -11.31
CA VAL A 83 -18.49 -7.61 -11.50
C VAL A 83 -17.66 -7.51 -10.22
N GLU A 84 -17.68 -6.37 -9.53
CA GLU A 84 -17.05 -6.16 -8.23
C GLU A 84 -17.59 -7.13 -7.17
N THR A 85 -18.92 -7.29 -7.08
CA THR A 85 -19.56 -8.22 -6.15
C THR A 85 -19.16 -9.68 -6.43
N VAL A 86 -19.12 -10.09 -7.70
CA VAL A 86 -18.70 -11.44 -8.11
C VAL A 86 -17.22 -11.68 -7.78
N ILE A 87 -16.35 -10.71 -8.02
CA ILE A 87 -14.93 -10.78 -7.65
C ILE A 87 -14.76 -10.85 -6.13
N ALA A 88 -15.47 -10.02 -5.36
CA ALA A 88 -15.42 -10.03 -3.91
C ALA A 88 -15.89 -11.36 -3.31
N ILE A 89 -16.99 -11.93 -3.82
CA ILE A 89 -17.48 -13.25 -3.41
C ILE A 89 -16.46 -14.35 -3.77
N ALA A 90 -15.88 -14.31 -4.97
CA ALA A 90 -14.85 -15.28 -5.37
C ALA A 90 -13.60 -15.21 -4.49
N LEU A 91 -13.10 -14.01 -4.19
CA LEU A 91 -11.96 -13.80 -3.29
C LEU A 91 -12.27 -14.24 -1.86
N LEU A 92 -13.47 -13.96 -1.34
CA LEU A 92 -13.93 -14.41 -0.03
C LEU A 92 -13.95 -15.95 0.04
N ILE A 93 -14.53 -16.62 -0.96
CA ILE A 93 -14.56 -18.10 -1.04
C ILE A 93 -13.14 -18.67 -1.10
N ILE A 94 -12.26 -18.10 -1.93
CA ILE A 94 -10.85 -18.53 -2.04
C ILE A 94 -10.13 -18.34 -0.70
N GLY A 95 -10.36 -17.23 0.00
CA GLY A 95 -9.80 -16.92 1.31
C GLY A 95 -10.27 -17.90 2.38
N VAL A 96 -11.59 -18.12 2.51
CA VAL A 96 -12.18 -19.09 3.45
C VAL A 96 -11.63 -20.51 3.19
N ILE A 97 -11.55 -20.93 1.93
CA ILE A 97 -11.00 -22.25 1.57
C ILE A 97 -9.51 -22.36 1.95
N HIS A 98 -8.71 -21.31 1.78
CA HIS A 98 -7.30 -21.30 2.18
C HIS A 98 -7.13 -21.31 3.70
N SER A 99 -7.85 -20.45 4.42
CA SER A 99 -7.83 -20.39 5.88
C SER A 99 -8.28 -21.70 6.51
N TYR A 100 -9.38 -22.31 6.02
CA TYR A 100 -9.85 -23.61 6.49
C TYR A 100 -8.84 -24.74 6.23
N LYS A 101 -8.23 -24.77 5.03
CA LYS A 101 -7.15 -25.72 4.71
C LYS A 101 -5.90 -25.49 5.56
N LEU A 102 -5.59 -24.24 5.92
CA LEU A 102 -4.46 -23.90 6.79
C LEU A 102 -4.73 -24.36 8.23
N ILE A 103 -5.93 -24.08 8.77
CA ILE A 103 -6.35 -24.50 10.11
C ILE A 103 -6.34 -26.03 10.22
N ILE A 104 -6.94 -26.76 9.27
CA ILE A 104 -6.87 -28.24 9.24
C ILE A 104 -5.41 -28.73 9.18
N ARG A 105 -4.56 -28.07 8.37
CA ARG A 105 -3.14 -28.44 8.28
C ARG A 105 -2.42 -28.24 9.60
N ILE A 106 -2.65 -27.13 10.32
CA ILE A 106 -2.05 -26.85 11.62
C ILE A 106 -2.49 -27.89 12.65
N ILE A 107 -3.80 -28.13 12.79
CA ILE A 107 -4.38 -29.14 13.69
C ILE A 107 -3.84 -30.55 13.37
N ARG A 108 -3.56 -30.86 12.10
CA ARG A 108 -2.94 -32.13 11.69
C ARG A 108 -1.40 -32.15 11.70
N LYS A 109 -0.69 -31.04 12.02
CA LYS A 109 0.79 -30.96 11.98
C LYS A 109 1.50 -31.05 13.33
N GLU A 110 0.77 -31.10 14.45
CA GLU A 110 1.38 -31.24 15.78
C GLU A 110 2.35 -32.42 15.86
N GLN A 111 2.08 -33.50 15.12
CA GLN A 111 2.89 -34.71 15.11
C GLN A 111 4.16 -34.66 14.22
N ASN A 112 4.45 -33.57 13.50
CA ASN A 112 5.56 -33.50 12.53
C ASN A 112 6.23 -32.11 12.37
N GLN A 113 6.30 -31.31 13.44
CA GLN A 113 6.67 -29.88 13.37
C GLN A 113 8.01 -29.53 12.67
N LYS A 114 9.03 -30.40 12.64
CA LYS A 114 10.40 -30.04 12.21
C LYS A 114 10.53 -29.58 10.75
N ASP A 115 9.78 -30.15 9.81
CA ASP A 115 9.87 -29.78 8.38
C ASP A 115 9.04 -28.55 7.99
N TYR A 116 8.14 -28.05 8.86
CA TYR A 116 7.22 -26.97 8.50
C TYR A 116 7.85 -25.58 8.44
N MET A 117 9.02 -25.39 9.06
CA MET A 117 9.79 -24.15 8.92
C MET A 117 10.73 -24.20 7.71
N ALA A 118 11.34 -25.35 7.43
CA ALA A 118 12.31 -25.51 6.34
C ALA A 118 11.69 -25.32 4.94
N ALA A 119 10.47 -25.84 4.72
CA ALA A 119 9.82 -25.84 3.41
C ALA A 119 9.24 -24.46 2.98
N VAL A 120 9.15 -23.48 3.88
CA VAL A 120 8.49 -22.19 3.62
C VAL A 120 9.43 -21.15 2.98
N VAL A 121 10.76 -21.34 3.07
CA VAL A 121 11.75 -20.40 2.51
C VAL A 121 11.93 -20.56 0.99
N LYS A 122 10.81 -20.51 0.26
CA LYS A 122 10.78 -20.40 -1.20
C LYS A 122 11.40 -19.06 -1.59
N MET A 123 12.47 -19.11 -2.39
CA MET A 123 13.38 -18.00 -2.60
C MET A 123 12.65 -16.74 -3.13
N VAL A 124 12.60 -15.67 -2.33
CA VAL A 124 11.79 -14.48 -2.65
C VAL A 124 12.43 -13.69 -3.80
N ASN A 125 11.78 -13.75 -4.96
CA ASN A 125 12.24 -13.13 -6.21
C ASN A 125 12.14 -11.59 -6.14
N PRO A 126 13.21 -10.83 -6.45
CA PRO A 126 13.19 -9.37 -6.62
C PRO A 126 12.01 -8.82 -7.43
N LEU A 127 11.62 -9.47 -8.53
CA LEU A 127 10.46 -9.04 -9.34
C LEU A 127 9.13 -9.22 -8.59
N ALA A 128 8.98 -10.29 -7.82
CA ALA A 128 7.79 -10.52 -6.99
C ALA A 128 7.70 -9.50 -5.84
N LEU A 129 8.84 -8.98 -5.35
CA LEU A 129 8.89 -7.93 -4.33
C LEU A 129 8.45 -6.57 -4.87
N ILE A 130 8.87 -6.23 -6.09
CA ILE A 130 8.43 -5.00 -6.78
C ILE A 130 6.92 -5.09 -7.06
N VAL A 131 6.43 -6.21 -7.58
CA VAL A 131 4.99 -6.41 -7.83
C VAL A 131 4.20 -6.40 -6.52
N LEU A 132 4.71 -7.00 -5.44
CA LEU A 132 4.07 -6.97 -4.12
C LEU A 132 3.95 -5.52 -3.61
N ALA A 133 5.05 -4.77 -3.54
CA ALA A 133 5.04 -3.37 -3.10
C ALA A 133 4.10 -2.51 -3.96
N PHE A 134 4.17 -2.63 -5.29
CA PHE A 134 3.31 -1.86 -6.18
C PHE A 134 1.83 -2.19 -6.00
N SER A 135 1.47 -3.48 -5.91
CA SER A 135 0.07 -3.88 -5.76
C SER A 135 -0.51 -3.63 -4.37
N SER A 136 0.25 -3.89 -3.29
CA SER A 136 -0.23 -3.63 -1.92
C SER A 136 -0.45 -2.15 -1.70
N THR A 137 0.52 -1.31 -2.05
CA THR A 137 0.45 0.14 -1.83
C THR A 137 -0.61 0.79 -2.71
N LEU A 138 -0.80 0.35 -3.96
CA LEU A 138 -1.84 0.90 -4.83
C LEU A 138 -3.26 0.53 -4.38
N MET A 139 -3.46 -0.64 -3.74
CA MET A 139 -4.73 -1.02 -3.12
C MET A 139 -5.03 -0.25 -1.82
N ASP A 140 -3.99 0.29 -1.17
CA ASP A 140 -4.04 0.91 0.16
C ASP A 140 -4.04 2.45 0.12
N ILE A 141 -3.52 3.06 -0.95
CA ILE A 141 -3.62 4.51 -1.22
C ILE A 141 -5.05 5.07 -1.06
N PRO A 142 -6.14 4.40 -1.52
CA PRO A 142 -7.51 4.88 -1.29
C PRO A 142 -7.90 5.01 0.19
N THR A 143 -7.25 4.26 1.09
CA THR A 143 -7.45 4.29 2.54
C THR A 143 -6.46 5.16 3.30
N ALA A 144 -5.45 5.75 2.64
CA ALA A 144 -4.42 6.62 3.22
C ALA A 144 -4.95 8.04 3.55
N ILE A 145 -5.91 8.12 4.49
CA ILE A 145 -6.51 9.38 4.97
C ILE A 145 -5.45 10.43 5.39
N PRO A 146 -4.39 10.09 6.16
CA PRO A 146 -3.38 11.08 6.54
C PRO A 146 -2.61 11.64 5.34
N TYR A 147 -2.41 10.83 4.29
CA TYR A 147 -1.71 11.26 3.09
C TYR A 147 -2.51 12.28 2.27
N PHE A 148 -3.81 12.05 2.10
CA PHE A 148 -4.71 13.06 1.52
C PHE A 148 -4.80 14.34 2.37
N GLY A 149 -4.71 14.22 3.70
CA GLY A 149 -4.58 15.36 4.61
C GLY A 149 -3.32 16.20 4.33
N PHE A 150 -2.18 15.54 4.15
CA PHE A 150 -0.91 16.18 3.77
C PHE A 150 -0.99 16.88 2.39
N ILE A 151 -1.58 16.22 1.39
CA ILE A 151 -1.81 16.82 0.06
C ILE A 151 -2.73 18.05 0.16
N GLY A 152 -3.76 18.00 1.01
CA GLY A 152 -4.65 19.14 1.29
C GLY A 152 -3.91 20.34 1.89
N ILE A 153 -3.02 20.12 2.87
CA ILE A 153 -2.20 21.18 3.49
C ILE A 153 -1.25 21.82 2.46
N LEU A 154 -0.62 21.02 1.59
CA LEU A 154 0.21 21.52 0.49
C LEU A 154 -0.60 22.38 -0.50
N SER A 155 -1.76 21.88 -0.92
CA SER A 155 -2.63 22.55 -1.91
C SER A 155 -3.15 23.88 -1.37
N ALA A 156 -3.66 23.90 -0.13
CA ALA A 156 -4.10 25.11 0.55
C ALA A 156 -2.96 26.12 0.78
N SER A 157 -1.71 25.66 0.86
CA SER A 157 -0.53 26.52 1.00
C SER A 157 -0.13 27.26 -0.28
N ASN A 158 -0.81 27.03 -1.42
CA ASN A 158 -0.56 27.67 -2.73
C ASN A 158 0.92 27.59 -3.18
N MET A 159 1.56 26.46 -2.90
CA MET A 159 2.97 26.24 -3.18
C MET A 159 3.23 25.82 -4.62
N SER A 160 4.37 26.27 -5.19
CA SER A 160 4.79 25.81 -6.51
C SER A 160 5.20 24.33 -6.47
N VAL A 161 4.98 23.61 -7.58
CA VAL A 161 5.30 22.17 -7.70
C VAL A 161 6.74 21.86 -7.30
N ILE A 162 7.70 22.70 -7.71
CA ILE A 162 9.12 22.57 -7.37
C ILE A 162 9.32 22.66 -5.85
N SER A 163 8.64 23.59 -5.17
CA SER A 163 8.72 23.75 -3.71
C SER A 163 8.00 22.66 -2.91
N ALA A 164 7.09 21.90 -3.54
CA ALA A 164 6.42 20.76 -2.92
C ALA A 164 7.27 19.47 -2.95
N ILE A 165 8.17 19.29 -3.93
CA ILE A 165 8.99 18.07 -4.08
C ILE A 165 9.78 17.70 -2.80
N PRO A 166 10.50 18.62 -2.12
CA PRO A 166 11.21 18.29 -0.88
C PRO A 166 10.28 17.84 0.25
N LEU A 167 9.03 18.33 0.28
CA LEU A 167 8.03 18.00 1.29
C LEU A 167 7.40 16.63 1.01
N PHE A 168 7.21 16.27 -0.27
CA PHE A 168 6.87 14.90 -0.67
C PHE A 168 7.97 13.91 -0.32
N ILE A 169 9.25 14.25 -0.58
CA ILE A 169 10.41 13.42 -0.17
C ILE A 169 10.41 13.22 1.34
N LEU A 170 10.28 14.31 2.12
CA LEU A 170 10.29 14.26 3.59
C LEU A 170 9.12 13.41 4.14
N TYR A 171 7.91 13.58 3.62
CA TYR A 171 6.74 12.79 4.03
C TYR A 171 6.93 11.31 3.72
N CYS A 172 7.27 10.97 2.48
CA CYS A 172 7.41 9.57 2.05
C CYS A 172 8.59 8.90 2.77
N PHE A 173 9.64 9.65 3.12
CA PHE A 173 10.75 9.15 3.93
C PHE A 173 10.35 8.89 5.39
N ALA A 174 9.61 9.80 6.02
CA ALA A 174 9.08 9.61 7.37
C ALA A 174 8.05 8.46 7.45
N TYR A 175 7.29 8.23 6.37
CA TYR A 175 6.38 7.09 6.23
C TYR A 175 7.13 5.74 6.26
N ILE A 176 8.25 5.60 5.54
CA ILE A 176 9.03 4.34 5.48
C ILE A 176 10.07 4.15 6.61
N LEU A 177 10.13 5.06 7.58
CA LEU A 177 11.20 5.08 8.58
C LEU A 177 11.08 4.03 9.71
N PRO A 178 9.87 3.69 10.23
CA PRO A 178 9.70 2.70 11.31
C PRO A 178 9.86 1.23 10.88
#